data_AF-A0A9X4PBL5-F1
#
_entry.id   AF-A0A9X4PBL5-F1
#
_cell.length_a   1.000
_cell.length_b   1.000
_cell.length_c   1.000
_cell.angle_alpha   90.00
_cell.angle_beta   90.00
_cell.angle_gamma   90.00
#
_symmetry.space_group_name_H-M   'P 1'
#
loop_
_entity.id
_entity.type
_entity.pdbx_description
1 polymer ?
#
loop_
_entity_poly.entity_id
_entity_poly.type
_entity_poly.pdbx_seq_one_letter_code
_entity_poly.pdbx_strand_id
1 'polypeptide(L)'
;MEIKINFQDMNEVEEVVFKYFESDYVVYDVPNEYIARYEGSYDTETMYIFNGRSTKDIIKDLNLREISHFINSEPFLLYKLMSDYYKEFDEDEDSFYYSYYINFMSLFYILSVSDMLDVKREGDRPFYLVTLLDPNRYIDPYYSYCKWDNVEINELISKFNNTQLYLISELIVYLDKNNICYMSDIAKEFWGYVNKNVL
;
A
#
# COMPACT_ATOMS: atom_id res chain seq x y z
N MET A 1 15.73 11.18 17.70
CA MET A 1 14.45 11.91 17.84
C MET A 1 13.39 10.83 17.87
N GLU A 2 12.68 10.67 18.97
CA GLU A 2 11.66 9.63 19.10
C GLU A 2 10.41 10.12 18.38
N ILE A 3 10.10 9.55 17.22
CA ILE A 3 8.87 9.86 16.49
C ILE A 3 7.76 9.09 17.18
N LYS A 4 6.77 9.79 17.72
CA LYS A 4 5.59 9.17 18.32
C LYS A 4 4.39 9.56 17.47
N ILE A 5 3.68 8.56 16.95
CA ILE A 5 2.45 8.75 16.17
C ILE A 5 1.24 8.42 17.04
N ASN A 6 0.27 9.31 17.05
CA ASN A 6 -1.07 9.02 17.54
C ASN A 6 -1.97 8.49 16.42
N PHE A 7 -2.13 7.17 16.32
CA PHE A 7 -3.01 6.53 15.33
C PHE A 7 -4.50 6.86 15.50
N GLN A 8 -4.90 7.61 16.52
CA GLN A 8 -6.27 8.08 16.71
C GLN A 8 -6.52 9.47 16.11
N ASP A 9 -5.48 10.15 15.61
CA ASP A 9 -5.58 11.46 14.96
C ASP A 9 -5.14 11.35 13.49
N MET A 10 -6.12 11.32 12.58
CA MET A 10 -5.83 11.21 11.15
C MET A 10 -5.04 12.40 10.60
N ASN A 11 -5.19 13.61 11.17
CA ASN A 11 -4.42 14.77 10.69
C ASN A 11 -2.94 14.60 11.04
N GLU A 12 -2.64 14.11 12.25
CA GLU A 12 -1.27 13.81 12.66
C GLU A 12 -0.67 12.70 11.79
N VAL A 13 -1.45 11.66 11.49
CA VAL A 13 -1.03 10.55 10.63
C VAL A 13 -0.70 11.05 9.22
N GLU A 14 -1.60 11.82 8.60
CA GLU A 14 -1.37 12.40 7.27
C GLU A 14 -0.12 13.29 7.25
N GLU A 15 0.06 14.17 8.25
CA GLU A 15 1.23 15.04 8.34
C GLU A 15 2.54 14.24 8.41
N VAL A 16 2.58 13.21 9.25
CA VAL A 16 3.77 12.37 9.41
C VAL A 16 4.02 11.54 8.15
N VAL A 17 2.99 10.94 7.56
CA VAL A 17 3.14 10.13 6.35
C VAL A 17 3.64 10.99 5.18
N PHE A 18 3.01 12.15 4.94
CA PHE A 18 3.40 13.06 3.87
C PHE A 18 4.79 13.67 4.04
N LYS A 19 5.32 13.68 5.27
CA LYS A 19 6.68 14.15 5.56
C LYS A 19 7.74 13.10 5.25
N TYR A 20 7.44 11.81 5.46
CA TYR A 20 8.45 10.74 5.42
C TYR A 20 8.31 9.77 4.25
N PHE A 21 7.16 9.71 3.58
CA PHE A 21 6.92 8.84 2.43
C PHE A 21 6.73 9.64 1.15
N GLU A 22 7.10 9.02 0.02
CA GLU A 22 6.82 9.56 -1.31
C GLU A 22 5.30 9.67 -1.48
N SER A 23 4.81 10.90 -1.48
CA SER A 23 3.37 11.18 -1.49
C SER A 23 2.97 12.15 -2.61
N ASP A 24 3.96 12.87 -3.16
CA ASP A 24 3.80 13.81 -4.28
C ASP A 24 4.15 13.17 -5.65
N TYR A 25 4.72 11.96 -5.64
CA TYR A 25 5.08 11.28 -6.88
C TYR A 25 3.84 10.66 -7.53
N VAL A 26 3.65 10.97 -8.81
CA VAL A 26 2.60 10.32 -9.62
C VAL A 26 3.01 8.89 -9.85
N VAL A 27 2.23 7.94 -9.30
CA VAL A 27 2.65 6.53 -9.34
C VAL A 27 2.64 5.99 -10.76
N TYR A 28 1.68 6.48 -11.56
CA TYR A 28 1.64 6.20 -12.97
C TYR A 28 0.86 7.24 -13.77
N ASP A 29 1.22 7.37 -15.04
CA ASP A 29 0.55 8.24 -16.00
C ASP A 29 0.56 7.55 -17.36
N VAL A 30 -0.49 6.79 -17.63
CA VAL A 30 -0.66 6.07 -18.90
C VAL A 30 -1.67 6.80 -19.79
N PRO A 31 -1.53 6.75 -21.11
CA PRO A 31 -2.51 7.35 -22.01
C PRO A 31 -3.90 6.75 -21.81
N ASN A 32 -4.95 7.58 -21.86
CA ASN A 32 -6.32 7.11 -21.66
C ASN A 32 -6.74 6.05 -22.69
N GLU A 33 -6.24 6.12 -23.93
CA GLU A 33 -6.44 5.09 -24.95
C GLU A 33 -5.86 3.72 -24.57
N TYR A 34 -4.88 3.70 -23.65
CA TYR A 34 -4.34 2.46 -23.11
C TYR A 34 -5.28 1.88 -22.05
N ILE A 35 -5.80 2.72 -21.15
CA ILE A 35 -6.81 2.32 -20.15
C ILE A 35 -8.07 1.80 -20.85
N ALA A 36 -8.49 2.43 -21.95
CA ALA A 36 -9.65 2.01 -22.75
C ALA A 36 -9.56 0.55 -23.25
N ARG A 37 -8.36 -0.03 -23.37
CA ARG A 37 -8.17 -1.45 -23.75
C ARG A 37 -8.73 -2.42 -22.72
N TYR A 38 -8.91 -1.97 -21.47
CA TYR A 38 -9.41 -2.77 -20.35
C TYR A 38 -10.95 -2.68 -20.22
N GLU A 39 -11.62 -1.83 -21.00
CA GLU A 39 -13.07 -1.70 -21.00
C GLU A 39 -13.76 -3.05 -21.28
N GLY A 40 -14.78 -3.36 -20.49
CA GLY A 40 -15.54 -4.62 -20.59
C GLY A 40 -14.87 -5.84 -19.95
N SER A 41 -13.59 -5.76 -19.60
CA SER A 41 -12.87 -6.81 -18.87
C SER A 41 -12.61 -6.46 -17.41
N TYR A 42 -12.50 -5.16 -17.10
CA TYR A 42 -12.12 -4.66 -15.79
C TYR A 42 -12.84 -3.35 -15.45
N ASP A 43 -12.85 -2.98 -14.17
CA ASP A 43 -13.30 -1.66 -13.73
C ASP A 43 -12.27 -0.59 -14.09
N THR A 44 -12.51 0.07 -15.22
CA THR A 44 -11.66 1.15 -15.71
C THR A 44 -11.89 2.46 -14.95
N GLU A 45 -12.98 2.61 -14.19
CA GLU A 45 -13.24 3.80 -13.38
C GLU A 45 -12.15 3.96 -12.32
N THR A 46 -11.84 2.87 -11.59
CA THR A 46 -10.73 2.83 -10.64
C THR A 46 -9.40 3.18 -11.33
N MET A 47 -9.13 2.68 -12.54
CA MET A 47 -7.89 3.01 -13.25
C MET A 47 -7.78 4.52 -13.57
N TYR A 48 -8.87 5.14 -14.04
CA TYR A 48 -8.92 6.57 -14.33
C TYR A 48 -8.82 7.44 -13.08
N ILE A 49 -9.39 7.00 -11.95
CA ILE A 49 -9.34 7.72 -10.67
C ILE A 49 -7.90 7.90 -10.19
N PHE A 50 -7.03 6.93 -10.42
CA PHE A 50 -5.64 6.92 -9.95
C PHE A 50 -4.62 7.37 -11.02
N ASN A 51 -4.99 7.36 -12.30
CA ASN A 51 -4.10 7.73 -13.39
C ASN A 51 -3.65 9.20 -13.33
N GLY A 52 -2.35 9.44 -13.46
CA GLY A 52 -1.75 10.77 -13.48
C GLY A 52 -1.77 11.49 -12.13
N ARG A 53 -1.99 10.78 -11.02
CA ARG A 53 -2.20 11.38 -9.69
C ARG A 53 -1.22 10.85 -8.64
N SER A 54 -0.86 11.74 -7.72
CA SER A 54 -0.10 11.41 -6.53
C SER A 54 -1.02 10.95 -5.38
N THR A 55 -0.46 10.31 -4.35
CA THR A 55 -1.20 9.96 -3.14
C THR A 55 -1.87 11.19 -2.50
N LYS A 56 -1.18 12.34 -2.47
CA LYS A 56 -1.76 13.57 -1.92
C LYS A 56 -2.97 14.05 -2.72
N ASP A 57 -2.90 13.99 -4.05
CA ASP A 57 -4.03 14.37 -4.91
C ASP A 57 -5.24 13.47 -4.62
N ILE A 58 -5.01 12.16 -4.56
CA ILE A 58 -6.04 11.15 -4.30
C ILE A 58 -6.75 11.42 -2.97
N ILE A 59 -6.00 11.58 -1.88
CA ILE A 59 -6.54 11.81 -0.53
C ILE A 59 -7.27 13.14 -0.41
N LYS A 60 -6.83 14.17 -1.14
CA LYS A 60 -7.45 15.49 -1.09
C LYS A 60 -8.82 15.52 -1.77
N ASP A 61 -8.99 14.80 -2.87
CA ASP A 61 -10.19 14.90 -3.70
C ASP A 61 -11.24 13.83 -3.39
N LEU A 62 -10.85 12.71 -2.77
CA LEU A 62 -11.73 11.59 -2.44
C LEU A 62 -11.75 11.33 -0.95
N ASN A 63 -12.88 10.84 -0.42
CA ASN A 63 -12.90 10.41 0.97
C ASN A 63 -12.17 9.08 1.12
N LEU A 64 -11.50 8.89 2.27
CA LEU A 64 -10.67 7.70 2.54
C LEU A 64 -11.45 6.38 2.43
N ARG A 65 -12.76 6.41 2.67
CA ARG A 65 -13.62 5.23 2.55
C ARG A 65 -13.86 4.82 1.09
N GLU A 66 -14.10 5.77 0.20
CA GLU A 66 -14.20 5.52 -1.24
C GLU A 66 -12.87 4.99 -1.78
N ILE A 67 -11.76 5.61 -1.41
CA ILE A 67 -10.43 5.16 -1.82
C ILE A 67 -10.17 3.73 -1.32
N SER A 68 -10.43 3.47 -0.03
CA SER A 68 -10.30 2.14 0.55
C SER A 68 -11.15 1.12 -0.20
N HIS A 69 -12.38 1.46 -0.59
CA HIS A 69 -13.24 0.59 -1.39
C HIS A 69 -12.63 0.27 -2.77
N PHE A 70 -12.19 1.28 -3.52
CA PHE A 70 -11.59 1.09 -4.85
C PHE A 70 -10.36 0.20 -4.79
N ILE A 71 -9.47 0.43 -3.83
CA ILE A 71 -8.28 -0.40 -3.67
C ILE A 71 -8.66 -1.81 -3.19
N ASN A 72 -9.61 -1.95 -2.25
CA ASN A 72 -10.05 -3.25 -1.72
C ASN A 72 -10.76 -4.14 -2.74
N SER A 73 -11.56 -3.55 -3.61
CA SER A 73 -12.31 -4.30 -4.61
C SER A 73 -11.43 -4.74 -5.77
N GLU A 74 -10.44 -3.93 -6.16
CA GLU A 74 -9.75 -4.09 -7.44
C GLU A 74 -8.24 -3.74 -7.36
N PRO A 75 -7.50 -4.25 -6.36
CA PRO A 75 -6.10 -3.85 -6.15
C PRO A 75 -5.17 -4.24 -7.29
N PHE A 76 -5.53 -5.32 -7.98
CA PHE A 76 -4.76 -5.88 -9.08
C PHE A 76 -4.94 -5.05 -10.36
N LEU A 77 -5.95 -4.18 -10.46
CA LEU A 77 -6.19 -3.37 -11.65
C LEU A 77 -5.16 -2.25 -11.80
N LEU A 78 -4.86 -1.57 -10.70
CA LEU A 78 -3.82 -0.53 -10.67
C LEU A 78 -2.45 -1.13 -11.04
N TYR A 79 -2.17 -2.33 -10.55
CA TYR A 79 -0.94 -3.04 -10.86
C TYR A 79 -0.89 -3.59 -12.30
N LYS A 80 -1.97 -4.22 -12.77
CA LYS A 80 -2.02 -4.92 -14.06
C LYS A 80 -1.90 -3.95 -15.23
N LEU A 81 -2.67 -2.87 -15.21
CA LEU A 81 -2.62 -1.80 -16.22
C LEU A 81 -1.16 -1.34 -16.43
N MET A 82 -0.47 -1.21 -15.32
CA MET A 82 0.90 -0.73 -15.26
C MET A 82 1.91 -1.75 -15.76
N SER A 83 1.89 -2.97 -15.22
CA SER A 83 2.77 -4.03 -15.69
C SER A 83 2.65 -4.24 -17.20
N ASP A 84 1.42 -4.28 -17.72
CA ASP A 84 1.17 -4.47 -19.15
C ASP A 84 1.70 -3.27 -19.98
N TYR A 85 1.46 -2.02 -19.54
CA TYR A 85 1.97 -0.83 -20.24
C TYR A 85 3.49 -0.81 -20.33
N TYR A 86 4.19 -0.97 -19.20
CA TYR A 86 5.65 -0.85 -19.17
C TYR A 86 6.36 -2.01 -19.87
N LYS A 87 5.77 -3.22 -19.87
CA LYS A 87 6.22 -4.35 -20.70
C LYS A 87 6.20 -4.05 -22.19
N GLU A 88 5.21 -3.29 -22.68
CA GLU A 88 5.15 -2.91 -24.09
C GLU A 88 6.29 -1.96 -24.50
N PHE A 89 6.95 -1.28 -23.53
CA PHE A 89 8.01 -0.31 -23.78
C PHE A 89 9.41 -0.75 -23.31
N ASP A 90 9.58 -2.03 -22.96
CA ASP A 90 10.87 -2.65 -22.61
C ASP A 90 11.59 -1.96 -21.43
N GLU A 91 10.83 -1.43 -20.49
CA GLU A 91 11.35 -0.90 -19.22
C GLU A 91 11.57 -2.04 -18.21
N ASP A 92 12.57 -1.87 -17.33
CA ASP A 92 12.93 -2.85 -16.29
C ASP A 92 11.78 -3.02 -15.29
N GLU A 93 11.01 -4.11 -15.47
CA GLU A 93 9.78 -4.41 -14.74
C GLU A 93 9.99 -4.40 -13.21
N ASP A 94 11.11 -4.93 -12.73
CA ASP A 94 11.39 -5.06 -11.30
C ASP A 94 11.64 -3.70 -10.64
N SER A 95 12.39 -2.82 -11.31
CA SER A 95 12.66 -1.45 -10.80
C SER A 95 11.37 -0.63 -10.68
N PHE A 96 10.51 -0.77 -11.68
CA PHE A 96 9.22 -0.10 -11.72
C PHE A 96 8.26 -0.65 -10.65
N TYR A 97 8.22 -1.98 -10.50
CA TYR A 97 7.44 -2.68 -9.52
C TYR A 97 7.69 -2.18 -8.10
N TYR A 98 8.96 -2.11 -7.67
CA TYR A 98 9.29 -1.58 -6.35
C TYR A 98 8.89 -0.11 -6.19
N SER A 99 9.06 0.69 -7.24
CA SER A 99 8.68 2.10 -7.25
C SER A 99 7.17 2.27 -7.05
N TYR A 100 6.35 1.43 -7.69
CA TYR A 100 4.89 1.41 -7.50
C TYR A 100 4.53 1.23 -6.02
N TYR A 101 5.06 0.20 -5.37
CA TYR A 101 4.72 -0.08 -3.96
C TYR A 101 5.27 0.96 -3.00
N ILE A 102 6.44 1.54 -3.27
CA ILE A 102 7.00 2.64 -2.49
C ILE A 102 6.10 3.87 -2.58
N ASN A 103 5.66 4.24 -3.78
CA ASN A 103 4.84 5.43 -4.00
C ASN A 103 3.42 5.27 -3.45
N PHE A 104 2.85 4.07 -3.54
CA PHE A 104 1.57 3.75 -2.89
C PHE A 104 1.68 3.51 -1.39
N MET A 105 2.89 3.38 -0.82
CA MET A 105 3.08 3.07 0.60
C MET A 105 2.43 4.11 1.51
N SER A 106 2.53 5.39 1.14
CA SER A 106 1.86 6.49 1.85
C SER A 106 0.35 6.30 1.90
N LEU A 107 -0.25 5.90 0.77
CA LEU A 107 -1.68 5.65 0.69
C LEU A 107 -2.09 4.42 1.50
N PHE A 108 -1.36 3.31 1.35
CA PHE A 108 -1.62 2.10 2.12
C PHE A 108 -1.52 2.33 3.62
N TYR A 109 -0.57 3.16 4.07
CA TYR A 109 -0.44 3.54 5.47
C TYR A 109 -1.65 4.30 5.98
N ILE A 110 -2.07 5.35 5.26
CA ILE A 110 -3.17 6.22 5.67
C ILE A 110 -4.50 5.45 5.67
N LEU A 111 -4.74 4.64 4.63
CA LEU A 111 -5.94 3.80 4.57
C LEU A 111 -5.95 2.76 5.67
N SER A 112 -4.80 2.18 5.99
CA SER A 112 -4.66 1.26 7.12
C SER A 112 -5.12 1.92 8.43
N VAL A 113 -4.65 3.13 8.73
CA VAL A 113 -5.11 3.82 9.95
C VAL A 113 -6.58 4.22 9.85
N SER A 114 -7.05 4.71 8.71
CA SER A 114 -8.45 5.09 8.51
C SER A 114 -9.41 3.92 8.74
N ASP A 115 -9.11 2.78 8.14
CA ASP A 115 -9.95 1.58 8.26
C ASP A 115 -9.94 1.03 9.70
N MET A 116 -8.80 1.15 10.39
CA MET A 116 -8.69 0.85 11.82
C MET A 116 -9.55 1.77 12.68
N LEU A 117 -9.86 3.00 12.27
CA LEU A 117 -10.72 3.90 13.05
C LEU A 117 -12.21 3.67 12.77
N ASP A 118 -12.55 3.03 11.64
CA ASP A 118 -13.93 2.75 11.23
C ASP A 118 -14.43 1.33 11.65
N VAL A 119 -13.96 0.80 12.80
CA VAL A 119 -14.19 -0.58 13.33
C VAL A 119 -15.66 -0.96 13.60
N LYS A 120 -16.65 -0.25 13.06
CA LYS A 120 -18.05 -0.71 13.03
C LYS A 120 -18.29 -1.87 12.05
N ARG A 121 -17.27 -2.36 11.35
CA ARG A 121 -17.40 -3.40 10.33
C ARG A 121 -16.79 -4.73 10.79
N GLU A 122 -17.63 -5.59 11.34
CA GLU A 122 -17.40 -7.03 11.26
C GLU A 122 -17.50 -7.45 9.78
N GLY A 123 -16.39 -7.87 9.17
CA GLY A 123 -16.40 -8.57 7.88
C GLY A 123 -15.57 -7.93 6.76
N ASP A 124 -15.41 -6.61 6.73
CA ASP A 124 -14.53 -5.93 5.79
C ASP A 124 -13.14 -5.89 6.40
N ARG A 125 -12.34 -6.93 6.20
CA ARG A 125 -10.95 -6.93 6.69
C ARG A 125 -10.16 -5.95 5.82
N PRO A 126 -9.71 -4.83 6.38
CA PRO A 126 -8.95 -3.88 5.61
C PRO A 126 -7.51 -4.41 5.44
N PHE A 127 -6.61 -3.60 4.91
CA PHE A 127 -5.15 -3.77 5.01
C PHE A 127 -4.47 -4.55 3.89
N TYR A 128 -4.30 -3.83 2.77
CA TYR A 128 -3.21 -4.08 1.82
C TYR A 128 -1.84 -4.06 2.46
N LEU A 129 -1.56 -3.11 3.36
CA LEU A 129 -0.21 -2.92 3.92
C LEU A 129 0.32 -4.19 4.58
N VAL A 130 -0.48 -4.79 5.47
CA VAL A 130 -0.10 -6.00 6.20
C VAL A 130 -0.09 -7.22 5.28
N THR A 131 -0.95 -7.24 4.26
CA THR A 131 -0.95 -8.30 3.24
C THR A 131 0.31 -8.26 2.38
N LEU A 132 0.69 -7.06 1.95
CA LEU A 132 1.82 -6.76 1.10
C LEU A 132 3.16 -7.05 1.79
N LEU A 133 3.22 -6.80 3.10
CA LEU A 133 4.45 -6.88 3.89
C LEU A 133 4.55 -8.17 4.73
N ASP A 134 3.66 -9.15 4.48
CA ASP A 134 3.72 -10.46 5.12
C ASP A 134 4.27 -11.51 4.13
N PRO A 135 5.53 -11.96 4.32
CA PRO A 135 6.19 -12.89 3.41
C PRO A 135 5.61 -14.31 3.38
N ASN A 136 4.71 -14.65 4.30
CA ASN A 136 4.10 -15.97 4.36
C ASN A 136 2.58 -15.94 4.33
N ARG A 137 1.98 -14.81 3.96
CA ARG A 137 0.52 -14.76 3.86
C ARG A 137 0.06 -15.61 2.68
N TYR A 138 -0.86 -16.53 2.96
CA TYR A 138 -1.64 -17.17 1.91
C TYR A 138 -2.55 -16.12 1.30
N ILE A 139 -2.11 -15.58 0.17
CA ILE A 139 -2.87 -14.66 -0.63
C ILE A 139 -3.87 -15.49 -1.45
N ASP A 140 -5.14 -15.12 -1.37
CA ASP A 140 -6.24 -15.74 -2.10
C ASP A 140 -5.84 -15.89 -3.60
N PRO A 141 -6.16 -17.00 -4.28
CA PRO A 141 -5.85 -17.18 -5.70
C PRO A 141 -6.30 -16.04 -6.62
N TYR A 142 -7.33 -15.26 -6.27
CA TYR A 142 -7.71 -14.03 -6.98
C TYR A 142 -6.64 -12.91 -6.90
N TYR A 143 -5.78 -12.99 -5.89
CA TYR A 143 -4.66 -12.08 -5.62
C TYR A 143 -3.31 -12.76 -5.91
N SER A 144 -3.30 -13.86 -6.68
CA SER A 144 -2.09 -14.63 -7.03
C SER A 144 -0.98 -13.83 -7.72
N TYR A 145 -1.27 -12.62 -8.16
CA TYR A 145 -0.32 -11.64 -8.72
C TYR A 145 0.54 -10.92 -7.67
N CYS A 146 0.15 -10.99 -6.39
CA CYS A 146 0.92 -10.47 -5.27
C CYS A 146 1.60 -11.60 -4.48
N LYS A 147 1.87 -12.76 -5.09
CA LYS A 147 2.69 -13.78 -4.42
C LYS A 147 4.13 -13.31 -4.41
N TRP A 148 4.47 -12.62 -3.35
CA TRP A 148 5.85 -12.28 -3.06
C TRP A 148 6.57 -13.51 -2.53
N ASP A 149 7.72 -13.82 -3.11
CA ASP A 149 8.67 -14.65 -2.40
C ASP A 149 9.43 -13.83 -1.34
N ASN A 150 10.20 -14.52 -0.50
CA ASN A 150 10.97 -13.85 0.55
C ASN A 150 12.04 -12.89 -0.01
N VAL A 151 12.53 -13.10 -1.24
CA VAL A 151 13.57 -12.27 -1.85
C VAL A 151 12.97 -10.94 -2.25
N GLU A 152 11.82 -10.95 -2.93
CA GLU A 152 11.14 -9.74 -3.41
C GLU A 152 10.70 -8.83 -2.25
N ILE A 153 10.21 -9.39 -1.14
CA ILE A 153 9.87 -8.59 0.05
C ILE A 153 11.11 -7.96 0.68
N ASN A 154 12.22 -8.70 0.78
CA ASN A 154 13.46 -8.14 1.30
C ASN A 154 14.00 -7.01 0.41
N GLU A 155 13.88 -7.16 -0.91
CA GLU A 155 14.23 -6.12 -1.87
C GLU A 155 13.34 -4.89 -1.72
N LEU A 156 12.02 -5.04 -1.62
CA LEU A 156 11.10 -3.93 -1.35
C LEU A 156 11.44 -3.22 -0.03
N ILE A 157 11.64 -3.99 1.04
CA ILE A 157 12.01 -3.47 2.37
C ILE A 157 13.31 -2.67 2.31
N SER A 158 14.30 -3.14 1.53
CA SER A 158 15.59 -2.46 1.38
C SER A 158 15.51 -1.07 0.75
N LYS A 159 14.38 -0.72 0.13
CA LYS A 159 14.15 0.60 -0.47
C LYS A 159 13.70 1.65 0.55
N PHE A 160 13.24 1.23 1.73
CA PHE A 160 12.83 2.15 2.78
C PHE A 160 14.02 2.55 3.65
N ASN A 161 14.08 3.82 4.03
CA ASN A 161 15.04 4.28 5.03
C ASN A 161 14.62 3.88 6.45
N ASN A 162 15.54 4.00 7.42
CA ASN A 162 15.28 3.61 8.81
C ASN A 162 14.04 4.30 9.42
N THR A 163 13.77 5.55 9.07
CA THR A 163 12.58 6.25 9.58
C THR A 163 11.31 5.65 9.00
N GLN A 164 11.25 5.40 7.69
CA GLN A 164 10.11 4.76 7.05
C GLN A 164 9.88 3.35 7.61
N LEU A 165 10.94 2.55 7.75
CA LEU A 165 10.87 1.20 8.34
C LEU A 165 10.35 1.24 9.79
N TYR A 166 10.83 2.19 10.60
CA TYR A 166 10.33 2.40 11.94
C TYR A 166 8.83 2.71 11.93
N LEU A 167 8.38 3.67 11.11
CA LEU A 167 6.97 4.06 11.00
C LEU A 167 6.06 2.91 10.54
N ILE A 168 6.50 2.14 9.54
CA ILE A 168 5.80 0.93 9.07
C ILE A 168 5.70 -0.08 10.23
N SER A 169 6.80 -0.33 10.93
CA SER A 169 6.84 -1.29 12.04
C SER A 169 5.92 -0.89 13.20
N GLU A 170 5.87 0.40 13.55
CA GLU A 170 4.98 0.93 14.60
C GLU A 170 3.51 0.65 14.27
N LEU A 171 3.09 0.95 13.03
CA LEU A 171 1.73 0.68 12.58
C LEU A 171 1.41 -0.81 12.60
N ILE A 172 2.29 -1.63 12.03
CA ILE A 172 2.09 -3.08 11.95
C ILE A 172 1.97 -3.71 13.35
N VAL A 173 2.87 -3.35 14.27
CA VAL A 173 2.84 -3.82 15.65
C VAL A 173 1.59 -3.31 16.38
N TYR A 174 1.14 -2.09 16.11
CA TYR A 174 -0.09 -1.55 16.67
C TYR A 174 -1.33 -2.34 16.19
N LEU A 175 -1.43 -2.62 14.89
CA LEU A 175 -2.55 -3.35 14.31
C LEU A 175 -2.64 -4.79 14.86
N ASP A 176 -1.50 -5.48 15.02
CA ASP A 176 -1.45 -6.83 15.63
C ASP A 176 -1.87 -6.80 17.10
N LYS A 177 -1.32 -5.88 17.90
CA LYS A 177 -1.67 -5.73 19.33
C LYS A 177 -3.16 -5.49 19.55
N ASN A 178 -3.82 -4.81 18.62
CA ASN A 178 -5.25 -4.49 18.69
C ASN A 178 -6.13 -5.53 17.97
N ASN A 179 -5.57 -6.66 17.50
CA ASN A 179 -6.27 -7.73 16.78
C ASN A 179 -7.07 -7.23 15.56
N ILE A 180 -6.56 -6.20 14.87
CA ILE A 180 -7.25 -5.57 13.74
C ILE A 180 -7.05 -6.39 12.45
N CYS A 181 -5.89 -7.02 12.30
CA CYS A 181 -5.55 -7.84 11.13
C CYS A 181 -4.77 -9.10 11.54
N TYR A 182 -4.82 -10.12 10.69
CA TYR A 182 -3.96 -11.29 10.84
C TYR A 182 -2.58 -11.03 10.20
N MET A 183 -1.54 -11.45 10.92
CA MET A 183 -0.16 -11.54 10.43
C MET A 183 0.40 -12.92 10.70
N SER A 184 1.25 -13.42 9.81
CA SER A 184 2.06 -14.60 10.06
C SER A 184 3.04 -14.38 11.22
N ASP A 185 3.41 -15.45 11.92
CA ASP A 185 4.38 -15.38 13.02
C ASP A 185 5.73 -14.80 12.56
N ILE A 186 6.13 -15.10 11.32
CA ILE A 186 7.35 -14.58 10.70
C ILE A 186 7.27 -13.06 10.52
N ALA A 187 6.15 -12.55 10.02
CA ALA A 187 5.94 -11.11 9.89
C ALA A 187 5.94 -10.41 11.26
N LYS A 188 5.29 -11.00 12.27
CA LYS A 188 5.29 -10.48 13.64
C LYS A 188 6.69 -10.40 14.24
N GLU A 189 7.49 -11.45 14.06
CA GLU A 189 8.87 -11.50 14.54
C GLU A 189 9.73 -10.43 13.85
N PHE A 190 9.65 -10.34 12.52
CA PHE A 190 10.41 -9.38 11.73
C PHE A 190 10.06 -7.93 12.10
N TRP A 191 8.78 -7.55 12.01
CA TRP A 191 8.35 -6.17 12.28
C TRP A 191 8.51 -5.82 13.76
N GLY A 192 8.34 -6.78 14.66
CA GLY A 192 8.65 -6.61 16.07
C GLY A 192 10.14 -6.41 16.36
N TYR A 193 11.03 -7.02 15.57
CA TYR A 193 12.47 -6.77 15.64
C TYR A 193 12.80 -5.36 15.11
N VAL A 194 12.29 -4.99 13.93
CA VAL A 194 12.49 -3.65 13.35
C VAL A 194 12.06 -2.58 14.35
N ASN A 195 10.86 -2.72 14.92
CA ASN A 195 10.30 -1.78 15.90
C ASN A 195 11.19 -1.56 17.13
N LYS A 196 11.92 -2.58 17.56
CA LYS A 196 12.80 -2.52 18.75
C LYS A 196 14.22 -2.05 18.44
N ASN A 197 14.68 -2.19 17.20
CA ASN A 197 16.09 -2.08 16.84
C ASN A 197 16.39 -1.03 15.76
N VAL A 198 15.37 -0.51 15.08
CA VAL A 198 15.52 0.56 14.10
C VAL A 198 15.08 1.86 14.77
N LEU A 199 16.00 2.48 15.51
CA LEU A 199 16.02 3.89 15.91
C LEU A 199 17.39 4.26 16.52
#